data_AF-A0A2S6NGW2-F1
#
_entry.id   AF-A0A2S6NGW2-F1
#
_cell.length_a   1.000
_cell.length_b   1.000
_cell.length_c   1.000
_cell.angle_alpha   90.00
_cell.angle_beta   90.00
_cell.angle_gamma   90.00
#
_symmetry.space_group_name_H-M   'P 1'
#
loop_
_entity.id
_entity.type
_entity.pdbx_description
1 polymer ?
#
loop_
_entity_poly.entity_id
_entity_poly.type
_entity_poly.pdbx_seq_one_letter_code
_entity_poly.pdbx_strand_id
1 'polypeptide(L)'
;MLRDAQYALDSGDTVLAGRVIPLLCRAIRVWRNREHLMRRYGLQVLDAFFRRHFLALSEMLAQPIMGNVAAERFRRSLVRWQDRLFVFLVEPEAAPTNNGSEQALRWSAVFRKVTNCFRSVWGAKLHADVRSIIETARRRGIGALEAILLTLRGQPLPVSA
;
A
#
# COMPACT_ATOMS: atom_id res chain seq x y z
N MET A 1 -7.55 -1.72 5.14
CA MET A 1 -7.80 -0.43 5.81
C MET A 1 -9.12 0.20 5.44
N LEU A 2 -9.31 0.80 4.26
CA LEU A 2 -10.62 1.39 3.90
C LEU A 2 -11.76 0.36 3.85
N ARG A 3 -11.48 -0.85 3.36
CA ARG A 3 -12.43 -1.97 3.40
C ARG A 3 -12.77 -2.38 4.84
N ASP A 4 -11.77 -2.46 5.71
CA ASP A 4 -11.97 -2.84 7.12
C ASP A 4 -12.76 -1.75 7.88
N ALA A 5 -12.52 -0.48 7.53
CA ALA A 5 -13.28 0.65 8.04
C ALA A 5 -14.73 0.58 7.56
N GLN A 6 -14.97 0.32 6.27
CA GLN A 6 -16.32 0.15 5.73
C GLN A 6 -17.04 -1.02 6.40
N TYR A 7 -16.39 -2.16 6.57
CA TYR A 7 -16.96 -3.29 7.29
C TYR A 7 -17.33 -2.95 8.74
N ALA A 8 -16.46 -2.20 9.44
CA ALA A 8 -16.77 -1.73 10.80
C ALA A 8 -18.00 -0.80 10.79
N LEU A 9 -18.08 0.13 9.84
CA LEU A 9 -19.23 1.01 9.65
C LEU A 9 -20.51 0.22 9.38
N ASP A 10 -20.46 -0.75 8.48
CA ASP A 10 -21.58 -1.65 8.14
C ASP A 10 -22.00 -2.51 9.35
N SER A 11 -21.06 -2.77 10.26
CA SER A 11 -21.30 -3.46 11.55
C SER A 11 -21.78 -2.52 12.67
N GLY A 12 -22.10 -1.26 12.36
CA GLY A 12 -22.65 -0.27 13.29
C GLY A 12 -21.62 0.67 13.96
N ASP A 13 -20.34 0.62 13.58
CA ASP A 13 -19.31 1.55 14.08
C ASP A 13 -19.39 2.92 13.38
N THR A 14 -20.36 3.74 13.76
CA THR A 14 -20.52 5.09 13.21
C THR A 14 -19.54 6.11 13.80
N VAL A 15 -18.88 5.78 14.93
CA VAL A 15 -18.02 6.70 15.66
C VAL A 15 -16.57 6.64 15.15
N LEU A 16 -15.93 5.47 15.18
CA LEU A 16 -14.54 5.35 14.77
C LEU A 16 -14.46 5.26 13.25
N ALA A 17 -15.15 4.30 12.62
CA ALA A 17 -15.10 4.17 11.17
C ALA A 17 -15.63 5.40 10.44
N GLY A 18 -16.72 6.01 10.94
CA GLY A 18 -17.28 7.26 10.42
C GLY A 18 -16.30 8.44 10.44
N ARG A 19 -15.34 8.47 11.39
CA ARG A 19 -14.30 9.51 11.46
C ARG A 19 -13.04 9.15 10.66
N VAL A 20 -12.65 7.87 10.66
CA VAL A 20 -11.44 7.38 10.00
C VAL A 20 -11.57 7.40 8.48
N ILE A 21 -12.73 7.03 7.91
CA ILE A 21 -12.92 7.02 6.46
C ILE A 21 -12.66 8.42 5.85
N PRO A 22 -13.29 9.52 6.31
CA PRO A 22 -12.99 10.86 5.83
C PRO A 22 -11.53 11.27 6.04
N LEU A 23 -10.90 10.85 7.16
CA LEU A 23 -9.49 11.14 7.44
C LEU A 23 -8.57 10.51 6.38
N LEU A 24 -8.77 9.24 6.05
CA LEU A 24 -8.02 8.53 5.02
C LEU A 24 -8.27 9.14 3.63
N CYS A 25 -9.53 9.44 3.30
CA CYS A 25 -9.88 10.08 2.03
C CYS A 25 -9.23 11.46 1.85
N ARG A 26 -9.16 12.27 2.92
CA ARG A 26 -8.45 13.56 2.90
C ARG A 26 -6.96 13.39 2.66
N ALA A 27 -6.31 12.44 3.34
CA ALA A 27 -4.89 12.17 3.14
C ALA A 27 -4.60 11.74 1.69
N ILE A 28 -5.42 10.85 1.12
CA ILE A 28 -5.33 10.45 -0.29
C ILE A 28 -5.53 11.65 -1.23
N ARG A 29 -6.48 12.54 -0.93
CA ARG A 29 -6.70 13.75 -1.72
C ARG A 29 -5.50 14.70 -1.68
N VAL A 30 -4.86 14.86 -0.52
CA VAL A 30 -3.61 15.62 -0.38
C VAL A 30 -2.54 15.03 -1.30
N TRP A 31 -2.32 13.72 -1.24
CA TRP A 31 -1.34 13.04 -2.09
C TRP A 31 -1.64 13.19 -3.60
N ARG A 32 -2.91 13.08 -4.00
CA ARG A 32 -3.32 13.29 -5.41
C ARG A 32 -3.03 14.71 -5.91
N ASN A 33 -3.00 15.70 -5.02
CA ASN A 33 -2.74 17.09 -5.35
C ASN A 33 -1.34 17.56 -4.91
N ARG A 34 -0.44 16.61 -4.55
CA ARG A 34 0.85 16.91 -3.90
C ARG A 34 1.71 17.88 -4.68
N GLU A 35 1.83 17.71 -6.00
CA GLU A 35 2.64 18.59 -6.85
C GLU A 35 2.16 20.04 -6.82
N HIS A 36 0.84 20.24 -6.88
CA HIS A 36 0.24 21.57 -6.78
C HIS A 36 0.47 22.18 -5.39
N LEU A 37 0.26 21.41 -4.33
CA LEU A 37 0.46 21.86 -2.95
C LEU A 37 1.91 22.23 -2.67
N MET A 38 2.86 21.39 -3.09
CA MET A 38 4.29 21.64 -2.93
C MET A 38 4.74 22.89 -3.69
N ARG A 39 4.21 23.11 -4.91
CA ARG A 39 4.49 24.32 -5.69
C ARG A 39 3.93 25.60 -5.04
N ARG A 40 2.76 25.52 -4.41
CA ARG A 40 2.05 26.66 -3.82
C ARG A 40 2.54 27.03 -2.42
N TYR A 41 2.84 26.03 -1.59
CA TYR A 41 3.09 26.17 -0.15
C TYR A 41 4.48 25.69 0.29
N GLY A 42 5.31 25.19 -0.63
CA GLY A 42 6.62 24.63 -0.34
C GLY A 42 6.61 23.14 0.04
N LEU A 43 7.80 22.54 0.10
CA LEU A 43 7.97 21.10 0.29
C LEU A 43 7.45 20.60 1.66
N GLN A 44 7.51 21.43 2.69
CA GLN A 44 7.12 21.08 4.07
C GLN A 44 5.59 20.92 4.27
N VAL A 45 4.79 21.29 3.27
CA VAL A 45 3.32 21.23 3.37
C VAL A 45 2.83 19.79 3.62
N LEU A 46 3.51 18.79 3.03
CA LEU A 46 3.12 17.40 3.19
C LEU A 46 3.46 16.88 4.59
N ASP A 47 4.58 17.30 5.19
CA ASP A 47 4.94 16.99 6.57
C ASP A 47 3.92 17.55 7.56
N ALA A 48 3.44 18.77 7.32
CA ALA A 48 2.38 19.38 8.13
C ALA A 48 1.08 18.56 8.03
N PHE A 49 0.72 18.11 6.83
CA PHE A 49 -0.41 17.20 6.65
C PHE A 49 -0.18 15.85 7.34
N PHE A 50 1.01 15.25 7.22
CA PHE A 50 1.35 14.00 7.90
C PHE A 50 1.10 14.12 9.41
N ARG A 51 1.72 15.12 10.07
CA ARG A 51 1.58 15.35 11.52
C ARG A 51 0.12 15.54 11.92
N ARG A 52 -0.63 16.36 11.17
CA ARG A 52 -2.05 16.61 11.44
C ARG A 52 -2.89 15.33 11.35
N HIS A 53 -2.69 14.52 10.31
CA HIS A 53 -3.46 13.28 10.14
C HIS A 53 -3.06 12.22 11.16
N PHE A 54 -1.77 12.12 11.49
CA PHE A 54 -1.26 11.22 12.51
C PHE A 54 -1.84 11.54 13.89
N LEU A 55 -1.79 12.80 14.33
CA LEU A 55 -2.34 13.24 15.62
C LEU A 55 -3.86 13.02 15.69
N ALA A 56 -4.58 13.41 14.63
CA ALA A 56 -6.02 13.18 14.57
C ALA A 56 -6.38 11.69 14.66
N LEU A 57 -5.57 10.81 14.05
CA LEU A 57 -5.74 9.37 14.21
C LEU A 57 -5.41 8.92 15.64
N SER A 58 -4.30 9.37 16.23
CA SER A 58 -3.92 9.04 17.61
C SER A 58 -5.04 9.35 18.61
N GLU A 59 -5.65 10.53 18.48
CA GLU A 59 -6.77 10.95 19.32
C GLU A 59 -7.98 10.01 19.16
N MET A 60 -8.29 9.56 17.94
CA MET A 60 -9.37 8.61 17.69
C MET A 60 -9.10 7.21 18.26
N LEU A 61 -7.83 6.82 18.40
CA LEU A 61 -7.42 5.50 18.84
C LEU A 61 -7.11 5.40 20.34
N ALA A 62 -7.08 6.54 21.05
CA ALA A 62 -6.59 6.65 22.42
C ALA A 62 -7.32 5.73 23.41
N GLN A 63 -8.64 5.56 23.25
CA GLN A 63 -9.46 4.76 24.16
C GLN A 63 -9.91 3.45 23.51
N PRO A 64 -9.90 2.33 24.25
CA PRO A 64 -10.54 1.09 23.80
C PRO A 64 -12.03 1.27 23.55
N ILE A 65 -12.57 0.55 22.57
CA ILE A 65 -14.01 0.56 22.29
C ILE A 65 -14.66 -0.61 23.04
N MET A 66 -15.60 -0.29 23.92
CA MET A 66 -16.35 -1.29 24.70
C MET A 66 -17.69 -1.59 24.02
N GLY A 67 -18.17 -2.83 24.13
CA GLY A 67 -19.48 -3.25 23.63
C GLY A 67 -19.58 -3.49 22.11
N ASN A 68 -18.56 -3.13 21.32
CA ASN A 68 -18.51 -3.44 19.89
C ASN A 68 -17.18 -4.13 19.51
N VAL A 69 -17.24 -5.46 19.37
CA VAL A 69 -16.07 -6.31 19.07
C VAL A 69 -15.47 -6.00 17.68
N ALA A 70 -16.31 -5.68 16.70
CA ALA A 70 -15.87 -5.35 15.34
C ALA A 70 -15.11 -4.02 15.33
N ALA A 71 -15.65 -3.00 16.01
CA ALA A 71 -15.01 -1.70 16.17
C ALA A 71 -13.69 -1.78 16.93
N GLU A 72 -13.62 -2.54 18.03
CA GLU A 72 -12.36 -2.71 18.77
C GLU A 72 -11.32 -3.50 17.97
N ARG A 73 -11.73 -4.51 17.20
CA ARG A 73 -10.83 -5.21 16.28
C ARG A 73 -10.28 -4.25 15.23
N PHE A 74 -11.13 -3.40 14.66
CA PHE A 74 -10.72 -2.38 13.70
C PHE A 74 -9.76 -1.36 14.34
N ARG A 75 -10.06 -0.84 15.54
CA ARG A 75 -9.18 0.05 16.31
C ARG A 75 -7.80 -0.55 16.55
N ARG A 76 -7.72 -1.80 17.02
CA ARG A 76 -6.44 -2.51 17.22
C ARG A 76 -5.64 -2.64 15.93
N SER A 77 -6.32 -2.85 14.81
CA SER A 77 -5.65 -2.86 13.50
C SER A 77 -5.06 -1.49 13.16
N LEU A 78 -5.78 -0.40 13.42
CA LEU A 78 -5.28 0.95 13.19
C LEU A 78 -4.10 1.29 14.11
N VAL A 79 -4.17 0.94 15.39
CA VAL A 79 -3.04 1.11 16.34
C VAL A 79 -1.79 0.39 15.83
N ARG A 80 -1.93 -0.86 15.35
CA ARG A 80 -0.81 -1.64 14.82
C ARG A 80 -0.14 -0.98 13.61
N TRP A 81 -0.92 -0.31 12.76
CA TRP A 81 -0.43 0.22 11.49
C TRP A 81 -0.27 1.74 11.46
N GLN A 82 -0.53 2.41 12.58
CA GLN A 82 -0.62 3.87 12.69
C GLN A 82 0.60 4.58 12.10
N ASP A 83 1.80 4.14 12.46
CA ASP A 83 3.06 4.75 12.02
C ASP A 83 3.31 4.62 10.51
N ARG A 84 2.59 3.71 9.85
CA ARG A 84 2.76 3.40 8.42
C ARG A 84 1.62 3.91 7.54
N LEU A 85 0.49 4.30 8.12
CA LEU A 85 -0.73 4.64 7.37
C LEU A 85 -0.56 5.88 6.47
N PHE A 86 0.29 6.82 6.86
CA PHE A 86 0.45 8.12 6.17
C PHE A 86 1.84 8.32 5.56
N VAL A 87 2.68 7.27 5.45
CA VAL A 87 4.06 7.36 4.93
C VAL A 87 4.12 8.00 3.54
N PHE A 88 3.11 7.82 2.70
CA PHE A 88 3.02 8.46 1.38
C PHE A 88 3.00 9.99 1.40
N LEU A 89 2.77 10.63 2.56
CA LEU A 89 2.90 12.08 2.74
C LEU A 89 4.35 12.51 3.04
N VAL A 90 5.19 11.59 3.53
CA VAL A 90 6.63 11.82 3.74
C VAL A 90 7.42 11.38 2.50
N GLU A 91 7.00 10.29 1.88
CA GLU A 91 7.55 9.76 0.64
C GLU A 91 6.52 9.91 -0.50
N PRO A 92 6.42 11.09 -1.15
CA PRO A 92 5.36 11.39 -2.13
C PRO A 92 5.40 10.50 -3.38
N GLU A 93 6.51 9.82 -3.65
CA GLU A 93 6.63 8.83 -4.72
C GLU A 93 5.92 7.50 -4.39
N ALA A 94 5.68 7.22 -3.10
CA ALA A 94 4.92 6.06 -2.69
C ALA A 94 3.41 6.30 -2.90
N ALA A 95 2.73 5.36 -3.54
CA ALA A 95 1.27 5.43 -3.70
C ALA A 95 0.55 5.21 -2.35
N PRO A 96 -0.60 5.85 -2.10
CA PRO A 96 -1.33 5.74 -0.84
C PRO A 96 -2.14 4.43 -0.72
N THR A 97 -2.05 3.55 -1.71
CA THR A 97 -2.76 2.27 -1.78
C THR A 97 -1.78 1.14 -2.02
N ASN A 98 -2.03 -0.02 -1.43
CA ASN A 98 -1.24 -1.24 -1.64
C ASN A 98 -1.54 -1.95 -2.99
N ASN A 99 -2.40 -1.39 -3.85
CA ASN A 99 -2.81 -1.99 -5.12
C ASN A 99 -1.63 -2.45 -5.98
N GLY A 100 -0.57 -1.63 -6.09
CA GLY A 100 0.62 -2.00 -6.87
C GLY A 100 1.35 -3.23 -6.30
N SER A 101 1.43 -3.33 -4.98
CA SER A 101 2.00 -4.49 -4.28
C SER A 101 1.13 -5.73 -4.43
N GLU A 102 -0.19 -5.60 -4.28
CA GLU A 102 -1.15 -6.70 -4.49
C GLU A 102 -1.12 -7.21 -5.94
N GLN A 103 -1.09 -6.31 -6.92
CA GLN A 103 -0.98 -6.67 -8.33
C GLN A 103 0.30 -7.44 -8.63
N ALA A 104 1.44 -7.03 -8.06
CA ALA A 104 2.71 -7.73 -8.24
C ALA A 104 2.68 -9.15 -7.65
N LEU A 105 1.97 -9.37 -6.54
CA LEU A 105 1.84 -10.67 -5.88
C LEU A 105 0.72 -11.55 -6.46
N ARG A 106 -0.25 -10.96 -7.18
CA ARG A 106 -1.47 -11.63 -7.65
C ARG A 106 -1.15 -12.89 -8.45
N TRP A 107 -0.19 -12.82 -9.35
CA TRP A 107 0.20 -13.97 -10.18
C TRP A 107 0.82 -15.10 -9.36
N SER A 108 1.60 -14.78 -8.33
CA SER A 108 2.12 -15.80 -7.40
C SER A 108 1.00 -16.46 -6.60
N ALA A 109 -0.04 -15.70 -6.20
CA ALA A 109 -1.21 -16.25 -5.53
C ALA A 109 -2.05 -17.15 -6.46
N VAL A 110 -2.27 -16.73 -7.71
CA VAL A 110 -2.94 -17.54 -8.73
C VAL A 110 -2.17 -18.82 -9.01
N PHE A 111 -0.84 -18.72 -9.17
CA PHE A 111 0.02 -19.87 -9.37
C PHE A 111 -0.19 -20.88 -8.24
N ARG A 112 -0.01 -20.47 -6.97
CA ARG A 112 -0.19 -21.35 -5.80
C ARG A 112 -1.56 -22.04 -5.77
N LYS A 113 -2.61 -21.31 -6.15
CA LYS A 113 -3.98 -21.85 -6.19
C LYS A 113 -4.15 -22.93 -7.27
N VAL A 114 -3.57 -22.72 -8.44
CA VAL A 114 -3.75 -23.62 -9.60
C VAL A 114 -2.80 -24.81 -9.54
N THR A 115 -1.54 -24.61 -9.17
CA THR A 115 -0.49 -25.64 -9.22
C THR A 115 -0.26 -26.35 -7.89
N ASN A 116 -0.99 -25.97 -6.84
CA ASN A 116 -0.83 -26.47 -5.48
C ASN A 116 0.60 -26.28 -4.92
N CYS A 117 1.17 -25.11 -5.19
CA CYS A 117 2.52 -24.69 -4.79
C CYS A 117 3.67 -25.50 -5.43
N PHE A 118 4.91 -25.13 -5.09
CA PHE A 118 6.13 -25.77 -5.60
C PHE A 118 6.45 -27.05 -4.84
N ARG A 119 6.97 -28.04 -5.56
CA ARG A 119 7.48 -29.30 -4.98
C ARG A 119 8.95 -29.23 -4.56
N SER A 120 9.64 -28.12 -4.89
CA SER A 120 11.04 -27.88 -4.50
C SER A 120 11.29 -26.40 -4.20
N VAL A 121 12.23 -26.14 -3.29
CA VAL A 121 12.70 -24.79 -2.96
C VAL A 121 13.35 -24.12 -4.16
N TRP A 122 14.09 -24.89 -4.97
CA TRP A 122 14.71 -24.40 -6.20
C TRP A 122 13.67 -23.88 -7.19
N GLY A 123 12.58 -24.62 -7.42
CA GLY A 123 11.50 -24.17 -8.32
C GLY A 123 10.79 -22.93 -7.81
N ALA A 124 10.59 -22.83 -6.49
CA ALA A 124 10.02 -21.63 -5.87
C ALA A 124 10.92 -20.40 -6.07
N LYS A 125 12.24 -20.57 -5.93
CA LYS A 125 13.22 -19.50 -6.12
C LYS A 125 13.29 -19.07 -7.59
N LEU A 126 13.38 -20.02 -8.53
CA LEU A 126 13.37 -19.73 -9.95
C LEU A 126 12.11 -18.94 -10.36
N HIS A 127 10.93 -19.35 -9.89
CA HIS A 127 9.70 -18.60 -10.17
C HIS A 127 9.76 -17.18 -9.57
N ALA A 128 10.23 -17.01 -8.34
CA ALA A 128 10.38 -15.70 -7.73
C ALA A 128 11.32 -14.79 -8.54
N ASP A 129 12.46 -15.33 -8.99
CA ASP A 129 13.45 -14.61 -9.80
C ASP A 129 12.85 -14.17 -11.14
N VAL A 130 12.21 -15.09 -11.87
CA VAL A 130 11.55 -14.80 -13.16
C VAL A 130 10.45 -13.75 -12.98
N ARG A 131 9.59 -13.89 -11.96
CA ARG A 131 8.52 -12.92 -11.68
C ARG A 131 9.07 -11.55 -11.32
N SER A 132 10.18 -11.48 -10.57
CA SER A 132 10.84 -10.24 -10.20
C SER A 132 11.34 -9.48 -11.43
N ILE A 133 12.01 -10.18 -12.35
CA ILE A 133 12.53 -9.61 -13.61
C ILE A 133 11.38 -9.10 -14.48
N ILE A 134 10.36 -9.93 -14.71
CA ILE A 134 9.21 -9.59 -15.58
C ILE A 134 8.43 -8.39 -15.02
N GLU A 135 8.14 -8.34 -13.71
CA GLU A 135 7.41 -7.20 -13.13
C GLU A 135 8.24 -5.91 -13.14
N THR A 136 9.57 -6.01 -12.94
CA THR A 136 10.47 -4.87 -13.05
C THR A 136 10.49 -4.33 -14.48
N ALA A 137 10.64 -5.22 -15.47
CA ALA A 137 10.62 -4.87 -16.89
C ALA A 137 9.29 -4.23 -17.29
N ARG A 138 8.15 -4.80 -16.85
CA ARG A 138 6.81 -4.26 -17.12
C ARG A 138 6.65 -2.83 -16.60
N ARG A 139 7.17 -2.52 -15.40
CA ARG A 139 7.12 -1.15 -14.84
C ARG A 139 7.95 -0.14 -15.63
N ARG A 140 8.94 -0.61 -16.39
CA ARG A 140 9.83 0.20 -17.24
C ARG A 140 9.45 0.17 -18.73
N GLY A 141 8.32 -0.46 -19.07
CA GLY A 141 7.88 -0.59 -20.47
C GLY A 141 8.72 -1.58 -21.31
N ILE A 142 9.50 -2.45 -20.67
CA ILE A 142 10.35 -3.44 -21.36
C ILE A 142 9.57 -4.74 -21.55
N GLY A 143 9.68 -5.35 -22.74
CA GLY A 143 9.04 -6.63 -23.06
C GLY A 143 9.59 -7.78 -22.22
N ALA A 144 8.75 -8.76 -21.86
CA ALA A 144 9.16 -9.88 -21.01
C ALA A 144 10.28 -10.74 -21.62
N LEU A 145 10.21 -11.00 -22.94
CA LEU A 145 11.25 -11.77 -23.64
C LEU A 145 12.60 -11.04 -23.63
N GLU A 146 12.59 -9.74 -23.93
CA GLU A 146 13.78 -8.89 -23.90
C GLU A 146 14.41 -8.88 -22.49
N ALA A 147 13.59 -8.71 -21.46
CA ALA A 147 14.05 -8.72 -20.07
C ALA A 147 14.71 -10.05 -19.66
N ILE A 148 14.16 -11.18 -20.10
CA ILE A 148 14.76 -12.50 -19.86
C ILE A 148 16.09 -12.61 -20.60
N LEU A 149 16.16 -12.22 -21.88
CA LEU A 149 17.38 -12.27 -22.67
C LEU A 149 18.50 -11.38 -22.08
N LEU A 150 18.17 -10.15 -21.66
CA LEU A 150 19.12 -9.26 -20.98
C LEU A 150 19.65 -9.90 -19.70
N THR A 151 18.76 -10.47 -18.88
CA THR A 151 19.16 -11.11 -17.62
C THR A 151 20.07 -12.32 -17.86
N LEU A 152 19.75 -13.17 -18.84
CA LEU A 152 20.57 -14.32 -19.21
C LEU A 152 21.94 -13.92 -19.78
N ARG A 153 22.04 -12.73 -20.39
CA ARG A 153 23.31 -12.14 -20.85
C ARG A 153 24.08 -11.42 -19.74
N GLY A 154 23.59 -11.42 -18.51
CA GLY A 154 24.19 -10.67 -17.40
C GLY A 154 24.09 -9.15 -17.55
N GLN A 155 23.20 -8.66 -18.41
CA GLN A 155 23.00 -7.23 -18.66
C GLN A 155 21.89 -6.68 -17.76
N PRO A 156 22.06 -5.49 -17.17
CA PRO A 156 21.01 -4.87 -16.37
C PRO A 156 19.83 -4.45 -17.27
N LEU A 157 18.63 -4.46 -16.70
CA LEU A 157 17.47 -3.86 -17.35
C LEU A 157 17.71 -2.35 -17.52
N PRO A 158 17.48 -1.77 -18.71
CA PRO A 158 17.54 -0.33 -18.90
C PRO A 158 16.66 0.40 -17.89
N VAL A 159 17.08 1.59 -17.46
CA VAL A 159 16.28 2.49 -16.64
C VAL A 159 15.54 3.41 -17.60
N SER A 160 14.21 3.51 -17.50
CA SER A 160 13.44 4.47 -18.30
C SER A 160 13.89 5.89 -17.95
N ALA A 161 14.11 6.72 -18.96
CA ALA A 161 14.43 8.15 -18.82
C ALA A 161 13.25 8.93 -18.24
#